data_AF-L8N7X4-F1
#
_entry.id   AF-L8N7X4-F1
#
_cell.length_a   1.000
_cell.length_b   1.000
_cell.length_c   1.000
_cell.angle_alpha   90.00
_cell.angle_beta   90.00
_cell.angle_gamma   90.00
#
_symmetry.space_group_name_H-M   'P 1'
#
loop_
_entity.id
_entity.type
_entity.pdbx_description
1 polymer ?
#
loop_
_entity_poly.entity_id
_entity_poly.type
_entity_poly.pdbx_seq_one_letter_code
_entity_poly.pdbx_strand_id
1 'polypeptide(L)'
;MENQKADKEKSPKAKTSKARIPRVMPDVSEYIKLYKEQNYPIRDIATHYQVSVSTVYHAMVASGFSEFRPKHARMSHTRMSKEEQAIALYQSGLTRTAVVQKLNISARTLNKVLEKHGITIRRGIDLVTSANRAAQFHKAYNDHQLSLRETAELFGVSHPIILRELKRNGYPIRQSVDSKNRPTFKLKHKLGGIAGLPTPKLTPKQKERRQILIRIRQKREDDQKLKRLKNYNRAKEYWQLVNEGGLDFEEVGKLFNLSGKTIERVIVRAGIDISAIALREKAAAFKEEQALAQKYWELYSKPMSLEEVGEAFGLSDSTIRATLLRHGYEIRKRGRIENSDRNRLKPRSPKSKKIKQQAVIPSENMEATGQALDLLISNTKVK
;
A
#
# COMPACT_ATOMS: atom_id res chain seq x y z
N MET A 1 11.51 13.54 51.70
CA MET A 1 10.27 13.54 50.89
C MET A 1 9.79 12.11 50.80
N GLU A 2 8.81 11.76 51.63
CA GLU A 2 8.26 10.41 51.79
C GLU A 2 7.41 10.00 50.59
N ASN A 3 7.68 8.81 50.05
CA ASN A 3 6.91 8.20 48.97
C ASN A 3 5.73 7.41 49.57
N GLN A 4 4.53 7.99 49.51
CA GLN A 4 3.28 7.30 49.85
C GLN A 4 2.91 6.31 48.72
N LYS A 5 2.95 5.02 49.04
CA LYS A 5 2.40 3.94 48.20
C LYS A 5 0.88 3.90 48.39
N ALA A 6 0.14 4.12 47.31
CA ALA A 6 -1.32 4.01 47.29
C ALA A 6 -1.73 2.54 47.13
N ASP A 7 -2.28 1.96 48.19
CA ASP A 7 -2.93 0.66 48.19
C ASP A 7 -4.23 0.71 47.36
N LYS A 8 -4.34 -0.19 46.38
CA LYS A 8 -5.57 -0.39 45.59
C LYS A 8 -6.43 -1.44 46.27
N GLU A 9 -7.40 -0.99 47.06
CA GLU A 9 -8.50 -1.83 47.53
C GLU A 9 -9.29 -2.41 46.34
N LYS A 10 -9.24 -3.74 46.18
CA LYS A 10 -10.09 -4.48 45.24
C LYS A 10 -11.46 -4.67 45.89
N SER A 11 -12.47 -4.00 45.36
CA SER A 11 -13.86 -4.18 45.77
C SER A 11 -14.35 -5.63 45.55
N PRO A 12 -15.03 -6.24 46.53
CA PRO A 12 -15.54 -7.60 46.42
C PRO A 12 -16.72 -7.65 45.43
N LYS A 13 -16.55 -8.41 44.35
CA LYS A 13 -17.64 -8.67 43.39
C LYS A 13 -18.68 -9.58 44.05
N ALA A 14 -19.83 -9.01 44.40
CA ALA A 14 -21.01 -9.75 44.85
C ALA A 14 -21.40 -10.80 43.79
N LYS A 15 -21.27 -12.08 44.12
CA LYS A 15 -21.73 -13.20 43.30
C LYS A 15 -23.24 -13.32 43.49
N THR A 16 -24.02 -12.84 42.53
CA THR A 16 -25.46 -13.09 42.48
C THR A 16 -25.69 -14.59 42.26
N SER A 17 -26.21 -15.27 43.27
CA SER A 17 -26.64 -16.67 43.18
C SER A 17 -27.88 -16.76 42.30
N LYS A 18 -27.72 -17.14 41.03
CA LYS A 18 -28.85 -17.49 40.17
C LYS A 18 -29.61 -18.66 40.80
N ALA A 19 -30.91 -18.50 41.01
CA ALA A 19 -31.81 -19.55 41.45
C ALA A 19 -31.62 -20.80 40.57
N ARG A 20 -31.34 -21.95 41.19
CA ARG A 20 -31.13 -23.21 40.48
C ARG A 20 -32.50 -23.72 40.03
N ILE A 21 -32.76 -23.65 38.72
CA ILE A 21 -33.89 -24.33 38.10
C ILE A 21 -33.73 -25.84 38.39
N PRO A 22 -34.78 -26.55 38.85
CA PRO A 22 -34.72 -27.98 39.09
C PRO A 22 -34.34 -28.70 37.79
N ARG A 23 -33.25 -29.47 37.84
CA ARG A 23 -32.73 -30.20 36.69
C ARG A 23 -33.51 -31.50 36.56
N VAL A 24 -34.49 -31.52 35.66
CA VAL A 24 -35.06 -32.78 35.18
C VAL A 24 -33.95 -33.50 34.43
N MET A 25 -33.56 -34.70 34.86
CA MET A 25 -32.57 -35.50 34.13
C MET A 25 -33.29 -36.26 33.01
N PRO A 26 -32.93 -36.02 31.74
CA PRO A 26 -33.39 -36.84 30.61
C PRO A 26 -32.99 -38.30 30.78
N ASP A 27 -33.77 -39.17 30.13
CA ASP A 27 -33.44 -40.58 30.00
C ASP A 27 -32.15 -40.76 29.20
N VAL A 28 -31.32 -41.73 29.61
CA VAL A 28 -29.98 -41.96 29.03
C VAL A 28 -30.08 -42.41 27.56
N SER A 29 -31.20 -43.05 27.19
CA SER A 29 -31.48 -43.49 25.83
C SER A 29 -31.48 -42.33 24.82
N GLU A 30 -31.94 -41.14 25.22
CA GLU A 30 -31.95 -39.95 24.37
C GLU A 30 -30.53 -39.44 24.08
N TYR A 31 -29.63 -39.47 25.07
CA TYR A 31 -28.24 -39.07 24.87
C TYR A 31 -27.56 -39.95 23.83
N ILE A 32 -27.81 -41.26 23.88
CA ILE A 32 -27.23 -42.23 22.95
C ILE A 32 -27.79 -42.01 21.54
N LYS A 33 -29.10 -41.80 21.39
CA LYS A 33 -29.73 -41.48 20.08
C LYS A 33 -29.14 -40.21 19.47
N LEU A 34 -29.08 -39.11 20.24
CA LEU A 34 -28.48 -37.86 19.76
C LEU A 34 -27.01 -38.03 19.36
N TYR A 35 -26.26 -38.85 20.09
CA TYR A 35 -24.85 -39.08 19.83
C TYR A 35 -24.57 -39.96 18.60
N LYS A 36 -25.30 -41.07 18.46
CA LYS A 36 -25.13 -42.07 17.37
C LYS A 36 -25.88 -41.67 16.10
N GLU A 37 -27.16 -41.32 16.20
CA GLU A 37 -28.03 -41.09 15.04
C GLU A 37 -27.88 -39.68 14.50
N GLN A 38 -27.92 -38.67 15.38
CA GLN A 38 -27.83 -37.26 14.97
C GLN A 38 -26.39 -36.73 14.99
N ASN A 39 -25.44 -37.56 15.40
CA ASN A 39 -24.02 -37.25 15.39
C ASN A 39 -23.65 -36.02 16.26
N TYR A 40 -24.44 -35.66 17.28
CA TYR A 40 -24.17 -34.52 18.17
C TYR A 40 -22.95 -34.77 19.08
N PRO A 41 -22.05 -33.78 19.26
CA PRO A 41 -20.97 -33.93 20.24
C PRO A 41 -21.51 -33.83 21.67
N ILE A 42 -20.90 -34.57 22.61
CA ILE A 42 -21.31 -34.63 24.03
C ILE A 42 -21.47 -33.23 24.66
N ARG A 43 -20.65 -32.26 24.22
CA ARG A 43 -20.73 -30.87 24.69
C ARG A 43 -22.04 -30.18 24.30
N ASP A 44 -22.51 -30.40 23.08
CA ASP A 44 -23.73 -29.77 22.57
C ASP A 44 -24.95 -30.45 23.19
N ILE A 45 -24.91 -31.78 23.38
CA ILE A 45 -25.91 -32.53 24.16
C ILE A 45 -26.00 -31.96 25.59
N ALA A 46 -24.85 -31.77 26.25
CA ALA A 46 -24.81 -31.20 27.60
C ALA A 46 -25.40 -29.79 27.67
N THR A 47 -25.14 -28.96 26.64
CA THR A 47 -25.68 -27.60 26.54
C THR A 47 -27.19 -27.61 26.31
N HIS A 48 -27.68 -28.49 25.43
CA HIS A 48 -29.10 -28.65 25.11
C HIS A 48 -29.93 -28.99 26.35
N TYR A 49 -29.45 -29.92 27.17
CA TYR A 49 -30.13 -30.34 28.39
C TYR A 49 -29.69 -29.59 29.66
N GLN A 50 -28.85 -28.55 29.51
CA GLN A 50 -28.33 -27.72 30.62
C GLN A 50 -27.64 -28.53 31.74
N VAL A 51 -27.01 -29.65 31.38
CA VAL A 51 -26.25 -30.53 32.28
C VAL A 51 -24.75 -30.37 32.03
N SER A 52 -23.92 -30.88 32.94
CA SER A 52 -22.47 -30.85 32.72
C SER A 52 -22.06 -31.91 31.70
N VAL A 53 -20.98 -31.65 30.95
CA VAL A 53 -20.41 -32.63 29.99
C VAL A 53 -20.07 -33.95 30.69
N SER A 54 -19.53 -33.87 31.91
CA SER A 54 -19.22 -35.05 32.72
C SER A 54 -20.48 -35.84 33.08
N THR A 55 -21.60 -35.16 33.36
CA THR A 55 -22.87 -35.81 33.68
C THR A 55 -23.36 -36.65 32.49
N VAL A 56 -23.36 -36.08 31.28
CA VAL A 56 -23.75 -36.82 30.07
C VAL A 56 -22.80 -37.99 29.81
N TYR A 57 -21.50 -37.77 29.92
CA TYR A 57 -20.49 -38.81 29.74
C TYR A 57 -20.67 -39.97 30.72
N HIS A 58 -20.77 -39.69 32.02
CA HIS A 58 -20.95 -40.72 33.04
C HIS A 58 -22.28 -41.44 32.91
N ALA A 59 -23.37 -40.75 32.55
CA ALA A 59 -24.66 -41.37 32.29
C ALA A 59 -24.57 -42.40 31.15
N MET A 60 -23.94 -42.04 30.03
CA MET A 60 -23.74 -42.96 28.90
C MET A 60 -22.83 -44.15 29.27
N VAL A 61 -21.73 -43.91 30.02
CA VAL A 61 -20.86 -45.01 30.48
C VAL A 61 -21.59 -45.95 31.42
N ALA A 62 -22.39 -45.42 32.36
CA ALA A 62 -23.17 -46.21 33.32
C ALA A 62 -24.23 -47.09 32.62
N SER A 63 -24.75 -46.67 31.47
CA SER A 63 -25.64 -47.49 30.63
C SER A 63 -24.90 -48.47 29.71
N GLY A 64 -23.59 -48.66 29.87
CA GLY A 64 -22.80 -49.60 29.07
C GLY A 64 -22.31 -49.08 27.72
N PHE A 65 -22.43 -47.78 27.44
CA PHE A 65 -21.93 -47.20 26.19
C PHE A 65 -20.41 -46.99 26.24
N SER A 66 -19.66 -47.64 25.35
CA SER A 66 -18.18 -47.56 25.29
C SER A 66 -17.63 -46.95 23.99
N GLU A 67 -18.46 -46.78 22.96
CA GLU A 67 -18.06 -46.31 21.62
C GLU A 67 -17.94 -44.77 21.53
N PHE A 68 -17.00 -44.19 22.27
CA PHE A 68 -16.74 -42.75 22.19
C PHE A 68 -15.82 -42.40 21.02
N ARG A 69 -16.18 -41.34 20.28
CA ARG A 69 -15.32 -40.77 19.24
C ARG A 69 -13.95 -40.41 19.81
N PRO A 70 -12.86 -40.73 19.08
CA PRO A 70 -11.50 -40.41 19.51
C PRO A 70 -11.33 -38.90 19.72
N LYS A 71 -10.46 -38.52 20.68
CA LYS A 71 -10.25 -37.11 21.09
C LYS A 71 -9.99 -36.16 19.91
N HIS A 72 -9.37 -36.63 18.84
CA HIS A 72 -9.03 -35.85 17.66
C HIS A 72 -10.18 -35.67 16.65
N ALA A 73 -11.22 -36.51 16.71
CA ALA A 73 -12.43 -36.39 15.90
C ALA A 73 -13.49 -35.45 16.52
N ARG A 74 -13.17 -34.76 17.62
CA ARG A 74 -14.09 -33.88 18.37
C ARG A 74 -14.34 -32.51 17.72
N MET A 75 -13.97 -32.32 16.45
CA MET A 75 -14.38 -31.14 15.70
C MET A 75 -15.87 -31.28 15.37
N SER A 76 -16.71 -30.48 16.02
CA SER A 76 -18.17 -30.53 16.00
C SER A 76 -18.73 -30.50 14.57
N HIS A 77 -19.35 -31.60 14.13
CA HIS A 77 -19.99 -31.77 12.81
C HIS A 77 -21.22 -30.89 12.57
N THR A 78 -21.73 -30.18 13.57
CA THR A 78 -22.76 -29.14 13.41
C THR A 78 -22.22 -27.86 12.77
N ARG A 79 -20.88 -27.71 12.70
CA ARG A 79 -20.23 -26.71 11.86
C ARG A 79 -19.72 -27.45 10.62
N MET A 80 -20.24 -27.12 9.44
CA MET A 80 -19.54 -27.41 8.18
C MET A 80 -18.05 -27.18 8.39
N SER A 81 -17.18 -28.04 7.87
CA SER A 81 -15.74 -27.85 8.00
C SER A 81 -15.40 -26.41 7.57
N LYS A 82 -14.43 -25.75 8.23
CA LYS A 82 -14.01 -24.42 7.79
C LYS A 82 -13.61 -24.43 6.30
N GLU A 83 -13.16 -25.58 5.80
CA GLU A 83 -12.88 -25.82 4.38
C GLU A 83 -14.17 -25.77 3.54
N GLU A 84 -15.21 -26.52 3.91
CA GLU A 84 -16.51 -26.53 3.22
C GLU A 84 -17.21 -25.17 3.27
N GLN A 85 -17.16 -24.47 4.41
CA GLN A 85 -17.66 -23.09 4.52
C GLN A 85 -16.93 -22.15 3.59
N ALA A 86 -15.61 -22.30 3.46
CA ALA A 86 -14.82 -21.50 2.55
C ALA A 86 -15.20 -21.74 1.10
N ILE A 87 -15.42 -23.02 0.73
CA ILE A 87 -15.84 -23.42 -0.61
C ILE A 87 -17.24 -22.88 -0.93
N ALA A 88 -18.22 -23.08 -0.05
CA ALA A 88 -19.59 -22.61 -0.24
C ALA A 88 -19.66 -21.07 -0.36
N LEU A 89 -18.92 -20.34 0.47
CA LEU A 89 -18.84 -18.88 0.37
C LEU A 89 -18.15 -18.43 -0.92
N TYR A 90 -17.10 -19.14 -1.36
CA TYR A 90 -16.41 -18.81 -2.60
C TYR A 90 -17.27 -19.08 -3.84
N GLN A 91 -17.96 -20.21 -3.88
CA GLN A 91 -18.86 -20.60 -4.97
C GLN A 91 -20.09 -19.70 -5.06
N SER A 92 -20.61 -19.21 -3.93
CA SER A 92 -21.68 -18.20 -3.91
C SER A 92 -21.24 -16.80 -4.42
N GLY A 93 -19.97 -16.64 -4.80
CA GLY A 93 -19.47 -15.44 -5.47
C GLY A 93 -18.83 -14.41 -4.54
N LEU A 94 -18.60 -14.74 -3.26
CA LEU A 94 -17.82 -13.85 -2.40
C LEU A 94 -16.37 -13.79 -2.88
N THR A 95 -15.79 -12.59 -2.78
CA THR A 95 -14.38 -12.39 -3.12
C THR A 95 -13.48 -13.13 -2.13
N ARG A 96 -12.28 -13.51 -2.60
CA ARG A 96 -11.27 -14.18 -1.76
C ARG A 96 -11.02 -13.44 -0.44
N THR A 97 -10.93 -12.11 -0.49
CA THR A 97 -10.70 -11.27 0.71
C THR A 97 -11.88 -11.31 1.68
N ALA A 98 -13.12 -11.31 1.18
CA ALA A 98 -14.31 -11.41 2.02
C ALA A 98 -14.40 -12.78 2.71
N VAL A 99 -14.08 -13.86 2.00
CA VAL A 99 -14.04 -15.22 2.59
C VAL A 99 -12.98 -15.33 3.68
N VAL A 100 -11.77 -14.81 3.43
CA VAL A 100 -10.67 -14.75 4.41
C VAL A 100 -11.08 -14.01 5.68
N GLN A 101 -11.72 -12.84 5.55
CA GLN A 101 -12.18 -12.04 6.68
C GLN A 101 -13.32 -12.74 7.45
N LYS A 102 -14.32 -13.28 6.74
CA LYS A 102 -15.49 -13.91 7.35
C LYS A 102 -15.15 -15.16 8.14
N LEU A 103 -14.18 -15.95 7.68
CA LEU A 103 -13.76 -17.20 8.33
C LEU A 103 -12.52 -17.04 9.22
N ASN A 104 -11.91 -15.85 9.24
CA ASN A 104 -10.65 -15.55 9.92
C ASN A 104 -9.55 -16.59 9.59
N ILE A 105 -9.36 -16.84 8.29
CA ILE A 105 -8.34 -17.76 7.76
C ILE A 105 -7.33 -16.97 6.93
N SER A 106 -6.08 -17.44 6.84
CA SER A 106 -5.09 -16.79 5.97
C SER A 106 -5.44 -16.98 4.49
N ALA A 107 -5.08 -16.03 3.63
CA ALA A 107 -5.30 -16.15 2.19
C ALA A 107 -4.56 -17.37 1.58
N ARG A 108 -3.40 -17.74 2.14
CA ARG A 108 -2.64 -18.94 1.73
C ARG A 108 -3.40 -20.22 2.08
N THR A 109 -4.04 -20.27 3.25
CA THR A 109 -4.88 -21.41 3.67
C THR A 109 -6.06 -21.56 2.72
N LEU A 110 -6.76 -20.46 2.40
CA LEU A 110 -7.87 -20.49 1.46
C LEU A 110 -7.43 -20.99 0.07
N ASN A 111 -6.30 -20.53 -0.45
CA ASN A 111 -5.79 -21.01 -1.75
C ASN A 111 -5.53 -22.52 -1.72
N LYS A 112 -4.89 -23.04 -0.67
CA LYS A 112 -4.65 -24.48 -0.52
C LYS A 112 -5.94 -25.28 -0.46
N VAL A 113 -6.96 -24.77 0.23
CA VAL A 113 -8.29 -25.42 0.28
C VAL A 113 -8.92 -25.43 -1.11
N LEU A 114 -8.90 -24.31 -1.85
CA LEU A 114 -9.44 -24.26 -3.20
C LEU A 114 -8.69 -25.20 -4.16
N GLU A 115 -7.35 -25.22 -4.10
CA GLU A 115 -6.50 -26.11 -4.90
C GLU A 115 -6.74 -27.59 -4.57
N LYS A 116 -6.83 -27.95 -3.28
CA LYS A 116 -7.12 -29.31 -2.82
C LYS A 116 -8.47 -29.83 -3.35
N HIS A 117 -9.44 -28.96 -3.55
CA HIS A 117 -10.76 -29.29 -4.07
C HIS A 117 -10.91 -29.02 -5.58
N GLY A 118 -9.82 -28.73 -6.31
CA GLY A 118 -9.85 -28.51 -7.76
C GLY A 118 -10.57 -27.25 -8.20
N ILE A 119 -10.81 -26.29 -7.30
CA ILE A 119 -11.50 -25.04 -7.61
C ILE A 119 -10.47 -24.04 -8.14
N THR A 120 -10.62 -23.63 -9.39
CA THR A 120 -9.73 -22.66 -10.02
C THR A 120 -9.80 -21.31 -9.29
N ILE A 121 -8.64 -20.81 -8.87
CA ILE A 121 -8.54 -19.51 -8.21
C ILE A 121 -8.85 -18.44 -9.26
N ARG A 122 -9.95 -17.70 -9.09
CA ARG A 122 -10.32 -16.53 -9.91
C ARG A 122 -9.20 -15.48 -9.84
N ARG A 123 -8.31 -15.47 -10.83
CA ARG A 123 -7.23 -14.48 -11.01
C ARG A 123 -7.81 -13.28 -11.76
N GLY A 124 -8.52 -12.41 -11.07
CA GLY A 124 -9.06 -11.19 -11.68
C GLY A 124 -10.24 -10.61 -10.93
N ILE A 125 -10.59 -9.37 -11.30
CA ILE A 125 -11.87 -8.76 -10.94
C ILE A 125 -12.92 -9.52 -11.75
N ASP A 126 -13.65 -10.40 -11.07
CA ASP A 126 -14.67 -11.26 -11.64
C ASP A 126 -15.77 -10.42 -12.33
N LEU A 127 -15.91 -10.58 -13.65
CA LEU A 127 -16.75 -9.75 -14.52
C LEU A 127 -18.21 -9.74 -14.06
N VAL A 128 -18.73 -10.87 -13.58
CA VAL A 128 -20.11 -10.97 -13.11
C VAL A 128 -20.30 -10.17 -11.81
N THR A 129 -19.34 -10.28 -10.89
CA THR A 129 -19.38 -9.46 -9.66
C THR A 129 -19.12 -7.98 -9.94
N SER A 130 -18.31 -7.68 -10.95
CA SER A 130 -18.02 -6.32 -11.44
C SER A 130 -19.28 -5.69 -12.02
N ALA A 131 -20.02 -6.39 -12.87
CA ALA A 131 -21.26 -5.91 -13.46
C ALA A 131 -22.33 -5.63 -12.40
N ASN A 132 -22.56 -6.58 -11.48
CA ASN A 132 -23.52 -6.41 -10.39
C ASN A 132 -23.13 -5.26 -9.44
N ARG A 133 -21.84 -5.15 -9.12
CA ARG A 133 -21.33 -4.07 -8.27
C ARG A 133 -21.41 -2.72 -8.98
N ALA A 134 -21.12 -2.67 -10.28
CA ALA A 134 -21.24 -1.48 -11.10
C ALA A 134 -22.70 -1.03 -11.24
N ALA A 135 -23.66 -1.96 -11.34
CA ALA A 135 -25.09 -1.65 -11.31
C ALA A 135 -25.51 -1.02 -9.97
N GLN A 136 -25.03 -1.54 -8.84
CA GLN A 136 -25.27 -0.95 -7.52
C GLN A 136 -24.64 0.44 -7.38
N PHE A 137 -23.42 0.61 -7.87
CA PHE A 137 -22.75 1.91 -7.91
C PHE A 137 -23.49 2.90 -8.79
N HIS A 138 -23.99 2.46 -9.95
CA HIS A 138 -24.77 3.28 -10.87
C HIS A 138 -26.07 3.74 -10.22
N LYS A 139 -26.80 2.82 -9.56
CA LYS A 139 -28.03 3.14 -8.81
C LYS A 139 -27.77 4.20 -7.74
N ALA A 140 -26.74 4.02 -6.93
CA ALA A 140 -26.37 4.98 -5.90
C ALA A 140 -25.88 6.32 -6.47
N TYR A 141 -25.13 6.28 -7.56
CA TYR A 141 -24.58 7.46 -8.20
C TYR A 141 -25.67 8.26 -8.91
N ASN A 142 -26.42 7.67 -9.83
CA ASN A 142 -27.40 8.36 -10.67
C ASN A 142 -28.75 8.55 -9.99
N ASP A 143 -29.36 7.50 -9.45
CA ASP A 143 -30.72 7.57 -8.90
C ASP A 143 -30.75 8.34 -7.57
N HIS A 144 -29.76 8.13 -6.70
CA HIS A 144 -29.65 8.83 -5.41
C HIS A 144 -28.80 10.11 -5.47
N GLN A 145 -28.32 10.51 -6.65
CA GLN A 145 -27.51 11.72 -6.87
C GLN A 145 -26.22 11.84 -6.02
N LEU A 146 -25.73 10.74 -5.45
CA LEU A 146 -24.53 10.74 -4.61
C LEU A 146 -23.27 11.03 -5.42
N SER A 147 -22.31 11.73 -4.83
CA SER A 147 -20.97 11.87 -5.41
C SER A 147 -20.24 10.53 -5.46
N LEU A 148 -19.21 10.42 -6.31
CA LEU A 148 -18.34 9.23 -6.33
C LEU A 148 -17.69 8.96 -4.97
N ARG A 149 -17.45 10.01 -4.17
CA ARG A 149 -16.85 9.92 -2.84
C ARG A 149 -17.86 9.40 -1.80
N GLU A 150 -19.07 9.91 -1.78
CA GLU A 150 -20.14 9.41 -0.89
C GLU A 150 -20.54 7.98 -1.25
N THR A 151 -20.61 7.67 -2.54
CA THR A 151 -20.83 6.30 -3.01
C THR A 151 -19.69 5.39 -2.53
N ALA A 152 -18.44 5.86 -2.58
CA ALA A 152 -17.28 5.14 -2.05
C ALA A 152 -17.40 4.85 -0.54
N GLU A 153 -17.80 5.85 0.24
CA GLU A 153 -18.02 5.70 1.67
C GLU A 153 -19.17 4.72 1.98
N LEU A 154 -20.28 4.80 1.24
CA LEU A 154 -21.43 3.90 1.38
C LEU A 154 -21.06 2.42 1.18
N PHE A 155 -20.22 2.13 0.18
CA PHE A 155 -19.82 0.76 -0.16
C PHE A 155 -18.46 0.34 0.43
N GLY A 156 -17.80 1.21 1.22
CA GLY A 156 -16.50 0.91 1.83
C GLY A 156 -15.36 0.68 0.82
N VAL A 157 -15.42 1.34 -0.34
CA VAL A 157 -14.42 1.26 -1.42
C VAL A 157 -13.82 2.62 -1.72
N SER A 158 -12.66 2.69 -2.38
CA SER A 158 -12.10 3.98 -2.78
C SER A 158 -12.79 4.53 -4.04
N HIS A 159 -12.94 5.86 -4.13
CA HIS A 159 -13.61 6.50 -5.28
C HIS A 159 -13.00 6.15 -6.66
N PRO A 160 -11.68 5.90 -6.83
CA PRO A 160 -11.14 5.48 -8.13
C PRO A 160 -11.61 4.10 -8.55
N ILE A 161 -11.93 3.21 -7.59
CA ILE A 161 -12.46 1.86 -7.88
C ILE A 161 -13.84 1.99 -8.50
N ILE A 162 -14.72 2.80 -7.88
CA ILE A 162 -16.06 3.06 -8.42
C ILE A 162 -15.98 3.64 -9.83
N LEU A 163 -15.13 4.66 -10.02
CA LEU A 163 -14.94 5.27 -11.34
C LEU A 163 -14.51 4.24 -12.38
N ARG A 164 -13.54 3.39 -12.05
CA ARG A 164 -13.04 2.34 -12.95
C ARG A 164 -14.11 1.30 -13.26
N GLU A 165 -14.89 0.87 -12.27
CA GLU A 165 -15.97 -0.10 -12.43
C GLU A 165 -17.11 0.46 -13.30
N LEU A 166 -17.49 1.72 -13.10
CA LEU A 166 -18.49 2.39 -13.94
C LEU A 166 -18.01 2.54 -15.40
N LYS A 167 -16.77 2.99 -15.62
CA LYS A 167 -16.17 3.08 -16.98
C LYS A 167 -16.13 1.73 -17.67
N ARG A 168 -15.66 0.71 -16.96
CA ARG A 168 -15.47 -0.63 -17.51
C ARG A 168 -16.78 -1.26 -17.97
N ASN A 169 -17.88 -0.95 -17.28
CA ASN A 169 -19.22 -1.46 -17.61
C ASN A 169 -20.05 -0.48 -18.48
N GLY A 170 -19.43 0.58 -19.01
CA GLY A 170 -20.09 1.50 -19.94
C GLY A 170 -21.14 2.44 -19.32
N TYR A 171 -21.17 2.60 -18.00
CA TYR A 171 -22.11 3.51 -17.35
C TYR A 171 -21.69 4.98 -17.55
N PRO A 172 -22.63 5.88 -17.87
CA PRO A 172 -22.32 7.29 -18.07
C PRO A 172 -21.85 7.91 -16.75
N ILE A 173 -20.68 8.53 -16.81
CA ILE A 173 -20.16 9.33 -15.69
C ILE A 173 -20.64 10.74 -15.90
N ARG A 174 -21.33 11.31 -14.91
CA ARG A 174 -21.70 12.72 -14.96
C ARG A 174 -20.40 13.49 -15.11
N GLN A 175 -20.31 14.24 -16.21
CA GLN A 175 -19.26 15.23 -16.34
C GLN A 175 -19.35 16.09 -15.08
N SER A 176 -18.19 16.44 -14.53
CA SER A 176 -18.11 17.29 -13.36
C SER A 176 -18.74 18.63 -13.72
N VAL A 177 -20.06 18.73 -13.64
CA VAL A 177 -20.79 19.99 -13.74
C VAL A 177 -20.15 20.85 -12.68
N ASP A 178 -19.55 21.94 -13.13
CA ASP A 178 -18.57 22.74 -12.42
C ASP A 178 -18.73 22.62 -10.91
N SER A 179 -17.67 22.21 -10.21
CA SER A 179 -17.63 22.15 -8.74
C SER A 179 -18.09 23.45 -8.06
N LYS A 180 -18.17 24.54 -8.83
CA LYS A 180 -18.72 25.86 -8.50
C LYS A 180 -20.26 25.89 -8.39
N ASN A 181 -21.00 25.12 -9.20
CA ASN A 181 -22.47 25.15 -9.23
C ASN A 181 -23.14 23.98 -8.52
N ARG A 182 -22.37 23.02 -8.00
CA ARG A 182 -22.93 21.95 -7.19
C ARG A 182 -23.35 22.53 -5.84
N PRO A 183 -24.60 22.37 -5.39
CA PRO A 183 -24.96 22.66 -4.01
C PRO A 183 -24.08 21.75 -3.15
N THR A 184 -23.03 22.33 -2.58
CA THR A 184 -22.22 21.61 -1.62
C THR A 184 -23.14 21.38 -0.43
N PHE A 185 -23.75 20.20 -0.35
CA PHE A 185 -24.02 19.57 0.92
C PHE A 185 -22.64 19.37 1.53
N LYS A 186 -22.08 20.46 2.09
CA LYS A 186 -21.03 20.37 3.07
C LYS A 186 -21.72 19.61 4.19
N LEU A 187 -21.62 18.29 4.14
CA LEU A 187 -21.49 17.45 5.31
C LEU A 187 -20.29 18.04 6.04
N LYS A 188 -20.54 19.15 6.73
CA LYS A 188 -19.69 19.67 7.77
C LYS A 188 -19.71 18.50 8.75
N HIS A 189 -18.74 17.61 8.64
CA HIS A 189 -18.29 16.72 9.70
C HIS A 189 -17.70 17.55 10.85
N LYS A 190 -18.35 18.68 11.16
CA LYS A 190 -18.27 19.33 12.44
C LYS A 190 -19.29 18.58 13.27
N LEU A 191 -18.84 18.03 14.39
CA LEU A 191 -19.62 17.96 15.62
C LEU A 191 -20.14 19.36 16.10
N GLY A 192 -20.18 20.35 15.21
CA GLY A 192 -20.78 21.66 15.38
C GLY A 192 -22.10 21.61 14.65
N GLY A 193 -23.17 21.76 15.43
CA GLY A 193 -24.53 21.46 15.06
C GLY A 193 -24.94 21.97 13.69
N ILE A 194 -25.89 21.24 13.12
CA ILE A 194 -26.84 21.74 12.15
C ILE A 194 -27.19 23.18 12.54
N ALA A 195 -26.97 24.13 11.62
CA ALA A 195 -27.26 25.54 11.88
C ALA A 195 -28.74 25.66 12.32
N GLY A 196 -28.96 26.09 13.57
CA GLY A 196 -30.30 26.20 14.16
C GLY A 196 -30.60 25.22 15.31
N LEU A 197 -29.82 24.14 15.49
CA LEU A 197 -29.97 23.27 16.65
C LEU A 197 -29.06 23.76 17.80
N PRO A 198 -29.60 24.10 18.98
CA PRO A 198 -28.80 24.53 20.11
C PRO A 198 -27.82 23.40 20.47
N THR A 199 -26.52 23.66 20.36
CA THR A 199 -25.52 22.69 20.80
C THR A 199 -25.74 22.44 22.29
N PRO A 200 -25.94 21.19 22.74
CA PRO A 200 -26.16 20.90 24.15
C PRO A 200 -24.98 21.44 24.95
N LYS A 201 -25.26 22.28 25.95
CA LYS A 201 -24.23 22.83 26.82
C LYS A 201 -23.51 21.66 27.48
N LEU A 202 -22.22 21.50 27.19
CA LEU A 202 -21.38 20.49 27.82
C LEU A 202 -21.45 20.65 29.35
N THR A 203 -21.66 19.55 30.06
CA THR A 203 -21.63 19.56 31.53
C THR A 203 -20.22 19.94 32.01
N PRO A 204 -20.06 20.48 33.24
CA PRO A 204 -18.73 20.83 33.78
C PRO A 204 -17.71 19.69 33.66
N LYS A 205 -18.12 18.46 34.01
CA LYS A 205 -17.30 17.24 33.86
C LYS A 205 -16.87 16.97 32.41
N GLN A 206 -17.77 17.21 31.43
CA GLN A 206 -17.44 17.05 30.01
C GLN A 206 -16.46 18.14 29.53
N LYS A 207 -16.59 19.38 30.05
CA LYS A 207 -15.64 20.47 29.76
C LYS A 207 -14.25 20.13 30.29
N GLU A 208 -14.14 19.67 31.53
CA GLU A 208 -12.87 19.22 32.12
C GLU A 208 -12.25 18.08 31.31
N ARG A 209 -13.04 17.04 30.97
CA ARG A 209 -12.57 15.93 30.13
C ARG A 209 -12.06 16.42 28.77
N ARG A 210 -12.75 17.38 28.14
CA ARG A 210 -12.31 17.99 26.89
C ARG A 210 -10.99 18.76 27.06
N GLN A 211 -10.83 19.53 28.13
CA GLN A 211 -9.58 20.23 28.42
C GLN A 211 -8.41 19.27 28.64
N ILE A 212 -8.63 18.18 29.38
CA ILE A 212 -7.63 17.13 29.59
C ILE A 212 -7.22 16.52 28.25
N LEU A 213 -8.17 16.19 27.38
CA LEU A 213 -7.87 15.66 26.04
C LEU A 213 -7.08 16.65 25.17
N ILE A 214 -7.40 17.94 25.24
CA ILE A 214 -6.64 19.00 24.54
C ILE A 214 -5.20 19.05 25.07
N ARG A 215 -5.00 19.03 26.40
CA ARG A 215 -3.64 19.01 26.99
C ARG A 215 -2.85 17.78 26.61
N ILE A 216 -3.48 16.59 26.60
CA ILE A 216 -2.83 15.34 26.17
C ILE A 216 -2.43 15.43 24.69
N ARG A 217 -3.30 15.96 23.84
CA ARG A 217 -3.00 16.16 22.42
C ARG A 217 -1.84 17.14 22.23
N GLN A 218 -1.88 18.30 22.88
CA GLN A 218 -0.84 19.31 22.82
C GLN A 218 0.51 18.72 23.25
N LYS A 219 0.56 18.01 24.39
CA LYS A 219 1.77 17.34 24.89
C LYS A 219 2.33 16.35 23.85
N ARG A 220 1.48 15.57 23.20
CA ARG A 220 1.91 14.64 22.12
C ARG A 220 2.46 15.38 20.90
N GLU A 221 1.85 16.51 20.52
CA GLU A 221 2.34 17.34 19.41
C GLU A 221 3.69 17.97 19.74
N ASP A 222 3.88 18.45 20.97
CA ASP A 222 5.15 19.04 21.43
C ASP A 222 6.26 17.98 21.56
N ASP A 223 5.94 16.78 22.09
CA ASP A 223 6.87 15.64 22.10
C ASP A 223 7.30 15.24 20.67
N GLN A 224 6.38 15.28 19.71
CA GLN A 224 6.69 15.03 18.30
C GLN A 224 7.59 16.12 17.71
N LYS A 225 7.34 17.40 18.02
CA LYS A 225 8.20 18.52 17.59
C LYS A 225 9.61 18.37 18.18
N LEU A 226 9.72 18.04 19.48
CA LEU A 226 11.02 17.84 20.12
C LEU A 226 11.80 16.67 19.49
N LYS A 227 11.11 15.57 19.15
CA LYS A 227 11.73 14.46 18.40
C LYS A 227 12.20 14.90 17.00
N ARG A 228 11.43 15.72 16.30
CA ARG A 228 11.83 16.28 14.99
C ARG A 228 13.06 17.18 15.12
N LEU A 229 13.11 18.04 16.13
CA LEU A 229 14.27 18.91 16.41
C LEU A 229 15.53 18.11 16.74
N LYS A 230 15.43 17.09 17.61
CA LYS A 230 16.57 16.21 17.90
C LYS A 230 17.08 15.47 16.66
N ASN A 231 16.16 15.00 15.82
CA ASN A 231 16.53 14.34 14.56
C ASN A 231 17.17 15.33 13.57
N TYR A 232 16.69 16.56 13.52
CA TYR A 232 17.26 17.62 12.67
C TYR A 232 18.68 17.99 13.10
N ASN A 233 18.94 18.14 14.39
CA ASN A 233 20.29 18.45 14.89
C ASN A 233 21.29 17.32 14.55
N ARG A 234 20.90 16.06 14.76
CA ARG A 234 21.72 14.91 14.35
C ARG A 234 21.95 14.88 12.84
N ALA A 235 20.91 15.15 12.05
CA ALA A 235 21.05 15.24 10.60
C ALA A 235 22.02 16.35 10.18
N LYS A 236 22.00 17.50 10.86
CA LYS A 236 22.92 18.61 10.62
C LYS A 236 24.36 18.25 10.97
N GLU A 237 24.59 17.58 12.11
CA GLU A 237 25.92 17.08 12.50
C GLU A 237 26.48 16.10 11.46
N TYR A 238 25.67 15.14 11.02
CA TYR A 238 26.08 14.21 9.95
C TYR A 238 26.37 14.94 8.65
N TRP A 239 25.52 15.89 8.28
CA TRP A 239 25.71 16.69 7.06
C TRP A 239 27.00 17.52 7.10
N GLN A 240 27.34 18.12 8.25
CA GLN A 240 28.58 18.87 8.40
C GLN A 240 29.81 17.97 8.21
N LEU A 241 29.82 16.77 8.78
CA LEU A 241 30.91 15.82 8.61
C LEU A 241 31.09 15.36 7.16
N VAL A 242 29.99 15.16 6.42
CA VAL A 242 30.07 14.78 5.00
C VAL A 242 30.47 15.98 4.12
N ASN A 243 29.86 17.15 4.33
CA ASN A 243 30.05 18.30 3.44
C ASN A 243 31.34 19.09 3.73
N GLU A 244 31.63 19.37 5.00
CA GLU A 244 32.82 20.12 5.42
C GLU A 244 34.01 19.19 5.66
N GLY A 245 33.75 18.02 6.27
CA GLY A 245 34.78 17.01 6.52
C GLY A 245 35.17 16.18 5.30
N GLY A 246 34.35 16.18 4.23
CA GLY A 246 34.60 15.42 3.01
C GLY A 246 34.57 13.90 3.20
N LEU A 247 34.02 13.43 4.33
CA LEU A 247 33.91 12.01 4.65
C LEU A 247 32.79 11.36 3.84
N ASP A 248 33.00 10.12 3.43
CA ASP A 248 31.92 9.33 2.82
C ASP A 248 30.87 8.93 3.87
N PHE A 249 29.63 8.69 3.44
CA PHE A 249 28.55 8.22 4.29
C PHE A 249 28.91 6.93 5.04
N GLU A 250 29.72 6.05 4.46
CA GLU A 250 30.19 4.84 5.15
C GLU A 250 31.15 5.14 6.30
N GLU A 251 32.04 6.12 6.13
CA GLU A 251 33.02 6.53 7.14
C GLU A 251 32.34 7.21 8.31
N VAL A 252 31.42 8.15 8.03
CA VAL A 252 30.56 8.74 9.08
C VAL A 252 29.73 7.65 9.74
N GLY A 253 29.27 6.65 8.99
CA GLY A 253 28.59 5.46 9.52
C GLY A 253 29.39 4.75 10.60
N LYS A 254 30.66 4.44 10.30
CA LYS A 254 31.58 3.78 11.23
C LYS A 254 31.80 4.58 12.51
N LEU A 255 31.92 5.92 12.41
CA LEU A 255 32.09 6.79 13.59
C LEU A 255 30.90 6.71 14.57
N PHE A 256 29.68 6.55 14.05
CA PHE A 256 28.46 6.50 14.87
C PHE A 256 27.89 5.08 15.07
N ASN A 257 28.61 4.03 14.64
CA ASN A 257 28.12 2.64 14.62
C ASN A 257 26.77 2.47 13.88
N LEU A 258 26.63 3.16 12.74
CA LEU A 258 25.48 3.10 11.85
C LEU A 258 25.92 2.73 10.43
N SER A 259 25.02 2.16 9.63
CA SER A 259 25.28 1.99 8.19
C SER A 259 25.21 3.36 7.47
N GLY A 260 26.03 3.62 6.45
CA GLY A 260 25.96 4.86 5.66
C GLY A 260 24.57 5.16 5.09
N LYS A 261 23.85 4.15 4.58
CA LYS A 261 22.44 4.26 4.13
C LYS A 261 21.46 4.74 5.21
N THR A 262 21.79 4.57 6.49
CA THR A 262 20.97 5.05 7.60
C THR A 262 21.22 6.54 7.82
N ILE A 263 22.47 6.99 7.71
CA ILE A 263 22.83 8.41 7.77
C ILE A 263 22.18 9.18 6.62
N GLU A 264 22.31 8.68 5.39
CA GLU A 264 21.66 9.26 4.20
C GLU A 264 20.16 9.44 4.42
N ARG A 265 19.46 8.40 4.90
CA ARG A 265 18.02 8.46 5.20
C ARG A 265 17.68 9.46 6.31
N VAL A 266 18.54 9.64 7.31
CA VAL A 266 18.33 10.62 8.39
C VAL A 266 18.44 12.04 7.85
N ILE A 267 19.43 12.32 7.00
CA ILE A 267 19.65 13.63 6.35
C ILE A 267 18.47 13.97 5.41
N VAL A 268 18.09 13.04 4.54
CA VAL A 268 16.95 13.23 3.61
C VAL A 268 15.64 13.44 4.37
N ARG A 269 15.39 12.67 5.43
CA ARG A 269 14.18 12.83 6.25
C ARG A 269 14.14 14.17 7.00
N ALA A 270 15.31 14.77 7.26
CA ALA A 270 15.41 16.10 7.83
C ALA A 270 15.20 17.22 6.78
N GLY A 271 15.08 16.88 5.49
CA GLY A 271 14.83 17.83 4.40
C GLY A 271 16.09 18.52 3.88
N ILE A 272 17.28 18.00 4.22
CA ILE A 272 18.56 18.50 3.68
C ILE A 272 18.78 17.83 2.32
N ASP A 273 19.08 18.65 1.30
CA ASP A 273 19.28 18.16 -0.06
C ASP A 273 20.68 17.57 -0.24
N ILE A 274 20.75 16.27 -0.51
CA ILE A 274 21.98 15.52 -0.78
C ILE A 274 22.35 15.50 -2.28
N SER A 275 21.52 16.11 -3.15
CA SER A 275 21.71 16.07 -4.60
C SER A 275 23.06 16.63 -5.05
N ALA A 276 23.57 17.66 -4.36
CA ALA A 276 24.86 18.28 -4.66
C ALA A 276 26.04 17.31 -4.49
N ILE A 277 26.02 16.47 -3.43
CA ILE A 277 27.07 15.48 -3.17
C ILE A 277 26.98 14.36 -4.19
N ALA A 278 25.78 13.83 -4.44
CA ALA A 278 25.57 12.83 -5.47
C ALA A 278 26.01 13.31 -6.86
N LEU A 279 25.86 14.61 -7.16
CA LEU A 279 26.32 15.22 -8.41
C LEU A 279 27.85 15.35 -8.44
N ARG A 280 28.49 15.70 -7.32
CA ARG A 280 29.95 15.73 -7.17
C ARG A 280 30.58 14.35 -7.33
N GLU A 281 30.04 13.32 -6.69
CA GLU A 281 30.49 11.93 -6.83
C GLU A 281 30.32 11.42 -8.26
N LYS A 282 29.16 11.67 -8.88
CA LYS A 282 28.94 11.33 -10.29
C LYS A 282 29.92 12.05 -11.21
N ALA A 283 30.24 13.31 -10.94
CA ALA A 283 31.22 14.07 -11.72
C ALA A 283 32.64 13.51 -11.53
N ALA A 284 33.02 13.09 -10.32
CA ALA A 284 34.30 12.43 -10.05
C ALA A 284 34.40 11.07 -10.76
N ALA A 285 33.39 10.20 -10.58
CA ALA A 285 33.29 8.92 -11.26
C ALA A 285 33.31 9.08 -12.79
N PHE A 286 32.63 10.11 -13.32
CA PHE A 286 32.63 10.40 -14.75
C PHE A 286 34.02 10.83 -15.26
N LYS A 287 34.80 11.58 -14.47
CA LYS A 287 36.20 11.92 -14.82
C LYS A 287 37.11 10.70 -14.84
N GLU A 288 36.95 9.79 -13.87
CA GLU A 288 37.69 8.53 -13.84
C GLU A 288 37.31 7.63 -15.03
N GLU A 289 36.01 7.50 -15.31
CA GLU A 289 35.51 6.78 -16.47
C GLU A 289 36.01 7.39 -17.78
N GLN A 290 36.10 8.73 -17.87
CA GLN A 290 36.64 9.43 -19.04
C GLN A 290 38.14 9.15 -19.23
N ALA A 291 38.92 9.10 -18.16
CA ALA A 291 40.34 8.75 -18.22
C ALA A 291 40.55 7.28 -18.66
N LEU A 292 39.68 6.37 -18.22
CA LEU A 292 39.67 4.99 -18.70
C LEU A 292 39.27 4.90 -20.17
N ALA A 293 38.24 5.63 -20.58
CA ALA A 293 37.79 5.70 -21.96
C ALA A 293 38.90 6.20 -22.89
N GLN A 294 39.69 7.17 -22.44
CA GLN A 294 40.86 7.66 -23.17
C GLN A 294 41.92 6.55 -23.36
N LYS A 295 42.23 5.77 -22.32
CA LYS A 295 43.14 4.61 -22.43
C LYS A 295 42.61 3.54 -23.39
N TYR A 296 41.31 3.25 -23.36
CA TYR A 296 40.67 2.33 -24.30
C TYR A 296 40.80 2.83 -25.74
N TRP A 297 40.59 4.13 -25.94
CA TRP A 297 40.72 4.76 -27.25
C TRP A 297 42.16 4.72 -27.77
N GLU A 298 43.16 4.98 -26.92
CA GLU A 298 44.58 4.90 -27.31
C GLU A 298 44.97 3.50 -27.80
N LEU A 299 44.50 2.44 -27.13
CA LEU A 299 44.72 1.07 -27.58
C LEU A 299 43.90 0.72 -28.83
N TYR A 300 42.65 1.15 -28.90
CA TYR A 300 41.80 0.96 -30.08
C TYR A 300 42.26 1.77 -31.30
N SER A 301 43.05 2.83 -31.12
CA SER A 301 43.63 3.61 -32.22
C SER A 301 44.77 2.86 -32.92
N LYS A 302 45.40 1.91 -32.21
CA LYS A 302 46.32 0.92 -32.79
C LYS A 302 45.51 -0.10 -33.61
N PRO A 303 46.14 -0.95 -34.45
CA PRO A 303 45.44 -1.99 -35.20
C PRO A 303 44.88 -3.13 -34.33
N MET A 304 44.49 -2.84 -33.08
CA MET A 304 43.85 -3.79 -32.17
C MET A 304 42.34 -3.82 -32.37
N SER A 305 41.76 -5.02 -32.26
CA SER A 305 40.31 -5.21 -32.24
C SER A 305 39.71 -4.82 -30.87
N LEU A 306 38.40 -4.55 -30.81
CA LEU A 306 37.73 -4.30 -29.51
C LEU A 306 37.80 -5.50 -28.56
N GLU A 307 37.93 -6.70 -29.13
CA GLU A 307 38.07 -7.96 -28.39
C GLU A 307 39.45 -8.03 -27.71
N GLU A 308 40.53 -7.73 -28.44
CA GLU A 308 41.89 -7.63 -27.88
C GLU A 308 42.00 -6.54 -26.80
N VAL A 309 41.36 -5.38 -27.00
CA VAL A 309 41.30 -4.35 -25.95
C VAL A 309 40.50 -4.88 -24.75
N GLY A 310 39.44 -5.66 -24.97
CA GLY A 310 38.68 -6.38 -23.94
C GLY A 310 39.56 -7.28 -23.09
N GLU A 311 40.31 -8.16 -23.75
CA GLU A 311 41.22 -9.09 -23.11
C GLU A 311 42.30 -8.38 -22.29
N ALA A 312 42.86 -7.27 -22.79
CA ALA A 312 43.87 -6.49 -22.08
C ALA A 312 43.38 -5.89 -20.75
N PHE A 313 42.08 -5.62 -20.61
CA PHE A 313 41.46 -5.09 -19.38
C PHE A 313 40.59 -6.10 -18.63
N GLY A 314 40.46 -7.35 -19.12
CA GLY A 314 39.56 -8.35 -18.56
C GLY A 314 38.08 -7.98 -18.66
N LEU A 315 37.69 -7.23 -19.70
CA LEU A 315 36.32 -6.77 -19.94
C LEU A 315 35.77 -7.31 -21.26
N SER A 316 34.44 -7.41 -21.36
CA SER A 316 33.80 -7.76 -22.64
C SER A 316 33.95 -6.61 -23.66
N ASP A 317 34.03 -6.97 -24.94
CA ASP A 317 34.06 -6.01 -26.06
C ASP A 317 32.86 -5.04 -26.03
N SER A 318 31.69 -5.53 -25.59
CA SER A 318 30.46 -4.76 -25.43
C SER A 318 30.58 -3.67 -24.35
N THR A 319 31.31 -3.94 -23.26
CA THR A 319 31.54 -2.99 -22.17
C THR A 319 32.41 -1.84 -22.65
N ILE A 320 33.54 -2.14 -23.31
CA ILE A 320 34.43 -1.13 -23.88
C ILE A 320 33.70 -0.28 -24.91
N ARG A 321 32.93 -0.94 -25.79
CA ARG A 321 32.09 -0.25 -26.76
C ARG A 321 31.11 0.72 -26.10
N ALA A 322 30.43 0.31 -25.04
CA ALA A 322 29.49 1.17 -24.33
C ALA A 322 30.19 2.38 -23.69
N THR A 323 31.34 2.17 -23.03
CA THR A 323 32.13 3.24 -22.42
C THR A 323 32.63 4.23 -23.47
N LEU A 324 33.20 3.75 -24.59
CA LEU A 324 33.67 4.61 -25.68
C LEU A 324 32.52 5.44 -26.29
N LEU A 325 31.36 4.83 -26.55
CA LEU A 325 30.19 5.56 -27.07
C LEU A 325 29.64 6.59 -26.07
N ARG A 326 29.62 6.25 -24.78
CA ARG A 326 29.16 7.17 -23.73
C ARG A 326 30.00 8.44 -23.67
N HIS A 327 31.30 8.34 -23.94
CA HIS A 327 32.23 9.47 -24.00
C HIS A 327 32.40 10.08 -25.40
N GLY A 328 31.61 9.65 -26.38
CA GLY A 328 31.56 10.26 -27.72
C GLY A 328 32.65 9.82 -28.69
N TYR A 329 33.35 8.71 -28.43
CA TYR A 329 34.33 8.15 -29.36
C TYR A 329 33.63 7.37 -30.50
N GLU A 330 34.11 7.55 -31.74
CA GLU A 330 33.56 6.88 -32.91
C GLU A 330 34.15 5.47 -33.07
N ILE A 331 33.27 4.47 -33.09
CA ILE A 331 33.68 3.06 -33.24
C ILE A 331 33.55 2.64 -34.70
N ARG A 332 34.56 1.92 -35.22
CA ARG A 332 34.55 1.38 -36.59
C ARG A 332 33.32 0.47 -36.77
N LYS A 333 32.57 0.65 -37.86
CA LYS A 333 31.38 -0.18 -38.14
C LYS A 333 31.81 -1.64 -38.37
N ARG A 334 31.26 -2.59 -37.60
CA ARG A 334 31.44 -4.04 -37.82
C ARG A 334 31.12 -4.35 -39.29
N GLY A 335 32.07 -4.95 -40.02
CA GLY A 335 31.87 -5.40 -41.41
C GLY A 335 32.70 -4.71 -42.49
N ARG A 336 33.63 -3.79 -42.15
CA ARG A 336 34.66 -3.30 -43.10
C ARG A 336 36.04 -3.38 -42.49
N ILE A 337 36.59 -4.58 -42.39
CA ILE A 337 38.03 -4.76 -42.42
C ILE A 337 38.38 -4.77 -43.92
N GLU A 338 38.27 -3.61 -44.56
CA GLU A 338 38.91 -3.42 -45.86
C GLU A 338 40.39 -3.21 -45.55
N ASN A 339 41.22 -4.12 -46.04
CA ASN A 339 42.67 -4.12 -46.00
C ASN A 339 43.25 -2.69 -46.00
N SER A 340 44.15 -2.46 -45.06
CA SER A 340 44.74 -1.18 -44.63
C SER A 340 45.54 -0.40 -45.69
N ASP A 341 45.49 -0.76 -46.97
CA ASP A 341 46.32 -0.13 -48.00
C ASP A 341 45.62 0.98 -48.80
N ARG A 342 44.31 1.22 -48.61
CA ARG A 342 43.56 2.24 -49.39
C ARG A 342 43.29 3.58 -48.70
N ASN A 343 43.76 3.80 -47.47
CA ASN A 343 43.57 5.07 -46.75
C ASN A 343 44.55 6.20 -47.17
N ARG A 344 44.77 6.38 -48.47
CA ARG A 344 45.28 7.62 -49.07
C ARG A 344 44.17 8.47 -49.73
N LEU A 345 42.91 8.22 -49.40
CA LEU A 345 41.81 9.03 -49.94
C LEU A 345 41.46 10.17 -48.97
N LYS A 346 41.59 11.38 -49.54
CA LYS A 346 41.45 12.72 -48.94
C LYS A 346 40.26 12.85 -47.97
N PRO A 347 40.38 13.70 -46.92
CA PRO A 347 39.30 13.98 -46.00
C PRO A 347 38.06 14.45 -46.77
N ARG A 348 36.96 13.71 -46.62
CA ARG A 348 35.65 14.15 -47.11
C ARG A 348 35.25 15.37 -46.30
N SER A 349 35.09 16.49 -46.99
CA SER A 349 34.56 17.74 -46.42
C SER A 349 33.25 17.46 -45.66
N PRO A 350 33.05 18.07 -44.48
CA PRO A 350 31.87 17.85 -43.66
C PRO A 350 30.62 18.20 -44.46
N LYS A 351 29.67 17.25 -44.56
CA LYS A 351 28.36 17.50 -45.16
C LYS A 351 27.70 18.64 -44.38
N SER A 352 27.36 19.73 -45.08
CA SER A 352 26.66 20.87 -44.50
C SER A 352 25.39 20.37 -43.80
N LYS A 353 25.32 20.64 -42.50
CA LYS A 353 24.10 20.40 -41.72
C LYS A 353 22.99 21.22 -42.38
N LYS A 354 21.98 20.56 -42.95
CA LYS A 354 20.72 21.22 -43.31
C LYS A 354 20.13 21.76 -42.01
N ILE A 355 20.35 23.05 -41.77
CA ILE A 355 19.67 23.83 -40.74
C ILE A 355 18.18 23.69 -41.05
N LYS A 356 17.44 23.00 -40.19
CA LYS A 356 15.97 23.07 -40.21
C LYS A 356 15.63 24.52 -39.93
N GLN A 357 15.31 25.26 -40.98
CA GLN A 357 14.75 26.60 -40.86
C GLN A 357 13.51 26.48 -39.97
N GLN A 358 13.57 27.10 -38.80
CA GLN A 358 12.40 27.27 -37.96
C GLN A 358 11.38 28.04 -38.79
N ALA A 359 10.16 27.51 -38.90
CA ALA A 359 9.08 28.20 -39.56
C ALA A 359 8.87 29.54 -38.85
N VAL A 360 9.27 30.63 -39.50
CA VAL A 360 8.99 31.98 -39.05
C VAL A 360 7.49 32.15 -39.16
N ILE A 361 6.81 32.16 -38.02
CA ILE A 361 5.38 32.49 -37.94
C ILE A 361 5.30 33.99 -38.25
N PRO A 362 4.58 34.42 -39.30
CA PRO A 362 4.45 35.84 -39.63
C PRO A 362 3.79 36.59 -38.47
N SER A 363 4.33 37.77 -38.14
CA SER A 363 3.92 38.59 -36.98
C SER A 363 2.44 38.94 -36.99
N GLU A 364 1.82 39.02 -38.16
CA GLU A 364 0.37 39.26 -38.34
C GLU A 364 -0.49 38.19 -37.64
N ASN A 365 -0.04 36.92 -37.59
CA ASN A 365 -0.77 35.86 -36.91
C ASN A 365 -0.67 35.97 -35.38
N MET A 366 0.39 36.58 -34.85
CA MET A 366 0.52 36.82 -33.42
C MET A 366 -0.38 37.97 -32.95
N GLU A 367 -0.50 39.04 -33.74
CA GLU A 367 -1.38 40.17 -33.41
C GLU A 367 -2.86 39.78 -33.45
N ALA A 368 -3.28 38.97 -34.43
CA ALA A 368 -4.65 38.46 -34.50
C ALA A 368 -5.02 37.60 -33.27
N THR A 369 -4.08 36.78 -32.77
CA THR A 369 -4.32 35.99 -31.55
C THR A 369 -4.36 36.83 -30.28
N GLY A 370 -3.63 37.96 -30.23
CA GLY A 370 -3.69 38.90 -29.11
C GLY A 370 -5.03 39.61 -29.02
N GLN A 371 -5.53 40.14 -30.14
CA GLN A 371 -6.81 40.86 -30.17
C GLN A 371 -8.01 39.96 -29.84
N ALA A 372 -7.98 38.69 -30.25
CA ALA A 372 -9.02 37.72 -29.90
C ALA A 372 -9.06 37.42 -28.38
N LEU A 373 -7.91 37.46 -27.71
CA LEU A 373 -7.81 37.26 -26.25
C LEU A 373 -8.34 38.46 -25.48
N ASP A 374 -8.06 39.68 -25.92
CA ASP A 374 -8.55 40.90 -25.27
C ASP A 374 -10.07 41.05 -25.37
N LEU A 375 -10.68 40.65 -26.50
CA LEU A 375 -12.14 40.61 -26.67
C LEU A 375 -12.83 39.58 -25.75
N LEU A 376 -12.15 38.47 -25.43
CA LEU A 376 -12.66 37.48 -24.49
C LEU A 376 -12.58 37.99 -23.04
N ILE A 377 -11.55 38.76 -22.71
CA ILE A 377 -11.37 39.33 -21.37
C ILE A 377 -12.40 40.44 -21.12
N SER A 378 -12.69 41.31 -22.10
CA SER A 378 -13.65 42.41 -21.94
C SER A 378 -15.09 41.93 -21.66
N ASN A 379 -15.49 40.77 -22.20
CA ASN A 379 -16.82 40.21 -22.01
C ASN A 379 -17.04 39.50 -20.66
N THR A 380 -15.99 39.32 -19.84
CA THR A 380 -16.09 38.62 -18.55
C THR A 380 -16.26 39.55 -17.35
N LYS A 381 -16.24 40.88 -17.53
CA LYS A 381 -16.35 41.87 -16.44
C LYS A 381 -17.73 42.47 -16.20
N VAL A 382 -18.78 42.03 -16.89
CA VAL A 382 -20.15 42.48 -16.63
C VAL A 382 -21.00 41.33 -16.08
N LYS A 383 -21.01 41.21 -14.75
CA LYS A 383 -22.15 40.75 -13.95
C LYS A 383 -21.88 40.91 -12.45
#